data_AF-A0A2T3NWL8-F1
#
_entry.id   AF-A0A2T3NWL8-F1
#
_cell.length_a   1.000
_cell.length_b   1.000
_cell.length_c   1.000
_cell.angle_alpha   90.00
_cell.angle_beta   90.00
_cell.angle_gamma   90.00
#
_symmetry.space_group_name_H-M   'P 1'
#
loop_
_entity.id
_entity.type
_entity.pdbx_description
1 polymer ?
#
loop_
_entity_poly.entity_id
_entity_poly.type
_entity_poly.pdbx_seq_one_letter_code
_entity_poly.pdbx_strand_id
1 'polypeptide(L)'
;MNQIKIVALSMTFALSGCVSMTDDPWLKDVLSYPERVELEDSDTPMKMSYLSRAMMESDNRAELEAEVANSELVHEWSAAQASILAQMSTDLVVGDLYSAQGNIVGTSVFAAGLVFGEIFDGSEEITSKAWLPAEYNGKQIETPEQAEQAIITLLHQQAELVADRLGWQMTCVHGCDSSNQVLYFENVDGKALPDAFIYQPNEFVLNVQFTPFKQVELQDPISAIIGQPIKWETRGYHSFYVGAWGGVFKTDDGSLDIRTNEHNYTYAAASKDLMQTRFGRDVMRIFHSTPYTLFGSADLHPKAVYYNGELYSFISNSRNHMVSYKIDEQNVL
;
A
#
# COMPACT_ATOMS: atom_id res chain seq x y z
N MET A 1 -4.48 -23.01 80.68
CA MET A 1 -4.68 -24.08 79.69
C MET A 1 -6.13 -24.06 79.21
N ASN A 2 -6.41 -23.48 78.05
CA ASN A 2 -7.28 -24.08 77.03
C ASN A 2 -7.41 -23.16 75.82
N GLN A 3 -7.35 -23.78 74.65
CA GLN A 3 -7.15 -23.21 73.33
C GLN A 3 -8.40 -22.50 72.80
N ILE A 4 -8.24 -21.28 72.29
CA ILE A 4 -9.14 -20.71 71.29
C ILE A 4 -8.54 -21.04 69.93
N LYS A 5 -9.23 -21.92 69.19
CA LYS A 5 -8.94 -22.19 67.78
C LYS A 5 -9.42 -20.99 66.95
N ILE A 6 -8.50 -20.18 66.44
CA ILE A 6 -8.76 -19.27 65.32
C ILE A 6 -8.24 -19.98 64.08
N VAL A 7 -9.17 -20.50 63.28
CA VAL A 7 -8.91 -20.93 61.91
C VAL A 7 -8.82 -19.65 61.07
N ALA A 8 -7.61 -19.15 60.87
CA ALA A 8 -7.33 -18.16 59.85
C ALA A 8 -7.24 -18.92 58.51
N LEU A 9 -8.34 -18.87 57.75
CA LEU A 9 -8.41 -19.45 56.42
C LEU A 9 -7.54 -18.62 55.48
N SER A 10 -6.39 -19.18 55.12
CA SER A 10 -5.49 -18.69 54.08
C SER A 10 -6.20 -18.72 52.72
N MET A 11 -6.72 -17.58 52.28
CA MET A 11 -7.09 -17.33 50.87
C MET A 11 -6.09 -16.36 50.26
N THR A 12 -4.85 -16.80 50.17
CA THR A 12 -3.87 -16.24 49.24
C THR A 12 -3.93 -17.10 47.99
N PHE A 13 -5.00 -16.94 47.20
CA PHE A 13 -4.97 -17.44 45.83
C PHE A 13 -3.91 -16.60 45.11
N ALA A 14 -2.82 -17.28 44.75
CA ALA A 14 -1.73 -16.74 43.98
C ALA A 14 -2.26 -16.19 42.64
N LEU A 15 -2.30 -14.86 42.51
CA LEU A 15 -2.43 -14.15 41.24
C LEU A 15 -1.08 -14.04 40.51
N SER A 16 -0.21 -15.04 40.67
CA SER A 16 1.06 -15.13 39.94
C SER A 16 0.89 -16.16 38.83
N GLY A 17 0.36 -15.74 37.68
CA GLY A 17 0.19 -16.65 36.55
C GLY A 17 -0.53 -16.13 35.31
N CYS A 18 -1.09 -14.93 35.31
CA CYS A 18 -1.42 -14.28 34.05
C CYS A 18 -0.16 -13.56 33.56
N VAL A 19 0.68 -14.24 32.76
CA VAL A 19 1.45 -13.53 31.73
C VAL A 19 0.38 -12.78 30.95
N SER A 20 0.32 -11.47 31.16
CA SER A 20 -0.78 -10.71 30.61
C SER A 20 -0.56 -10.70 29.10
N MET A 21 -1.64 -10.76 28.30
CA MET A 21 -1.52 -10.74 26.84
C MET A 21 -0.67 -9.54 26.34
N THR A 22 -0.47 -8.50 27.15
CA THR A 22 0.35 -7.32 26.85
C THR A 22 1.87 -7.55 26.95
N ASP A 23 2.34 -8.74 27.32
CA ASP A 23 3.78 -9.05 27.40
C ASP A 23 4.39 -9.49 26.05
N ASP A 24 3.55 -9.83 25.05
CA ASP A 24 4.00 -10.07 23.66
C ASP A 24 4.39 -8.72 23.02
N PRO A 25 5.67 -8.50 22.64
CA PRO A 25 6.10 -7.23 22.07
C PRO A 25 5.35 -6.86 20.79
N TRP A 26 4.94 -7.84 19.99
CA TRP A 26 4.12 -7.59 18.80
C TRP A 26 2.76 -7.00 19.18
N LEU A 27 2.06 -7.61 20.14
CA LEU A 27 0.75 -7.12 20.55
C LEU A 27 0.86 -5.74 21.19
N LYS A 28 1.92 -5.50 21.97
CA LYS A 28 2.19 -4.19 22.56
C LYS A 28 2.42 -3.10 21.51
N ASP A 29 3.13 -3.42 20.43
CA ASP A 29 3.39 -2.49 19.31
C ASP A 29 2.10 -2.21 18.51
N VAL A 30 1.34 -3.26 18.16
CA VAL A 30 0.04 -3.12 17.45
C VAL A 30 -0.97 -2.29 18.24
N LEU A 31 -0.98 -2.42 19.58
CA LEU A 31 -1.85 -1.62 20.45
C LEU A 31 -1.32 -0.20 20.70
N SER A 32 -0.13 0.14 20.20
CA SER A 32 0.41 1.50 20.31
C SER A 32 -0.26 2.43 19.30
N TYR A 33 -0.57 3.65 19.76
CA TYR A 33 -1.21 4.66 18.93
C TYR A 33 -0.16 5.69 18.52
N PRO A 34 0.25 5.73 17.23
CA PRO A 34 1.11 6.78 16.75
C PRO A 34 0.35 8.11 16.71
N GLU A 35 1.09 9.21 16.91
CA GLU A 35 0.52 10.54 16.90
C GLU A 35 0.08 10.95 15.48
N ARG A 36 -1.05 11.66 15.40
CA ARG A 36 -1.59 12.19 14.16
C ARG A 36 -1.53 13.71 14.21
N VAL A 37 -0.95 14.30 13.18
CA VAL A 37 -0.91 15.74 12.97
C VAL A 37 -1.85 16.06 11.82
N GLU A 38 -2.70 17.08 11.99
CA GLU A 38 -3.62 17.53 10.96
C GLU A 38 -2.83 18.10 9.78
N LEU A 39 -3.28 17.81 8.56
CA LEU A 39 -2.68 18.37 7.35
C LEU A 39 -3.07 19.85 7.24
N GLU A 40 -2.07 20.73 7.16
CA GLU A 40 -2.29 22.18 7.14
C GLU A 40 -2.48 22.76 5.73
N ASP A 41 -2.03 22.05 4.68
CA ASP A 41 -2.14 22.51 3.30
C ASP A 41 -3.47 22.09 2.65
N SER A 42 -3.97 22.91 1.71
CA SER A 42 -5.27 22.69 1.07
C SER A 42 -5.28 21.52 0.09
N ASP A 43 -4.14 21.16 -0.47
CA ASP A 43 -4.08 20.30 -1.65
C ASP A 43 -3.85 18.83 -1.29
N THR A 44 -3.04 18.57 -0.26
CA THR A 44 -2.70 17.21 0.17
C THR A 44 -3.92 16.42 0.65
N PRO A 45 -4.85 16.98 1.45
CA PRO A 45 -6.08 16.29 1.82
C PRO A 45 -6.90 15.86 0.60
N MET A 46 -7.08 16.74 -0.38
CA MET A 46 -7.81 16.44 -1.62
C MET A 46 -7.08 15.36 -2.43
N LYS A 47 -5.78 15.52 -2.68
CA LYS A 47 -4.97 14.55 -3.44
C LYS A 47 -5.00 13.17 -2.80
N MET A 48 -4.71 13.08 -1.50
CA MET A 48 -4.64 11.81 -0.81
C MET A 48 -6.02 11.16 -0.70
N SER A 49 -7.08 11.94 -0.50
CA SER A 49 -8.45 11.42 -0.55
C SER A 49 -8.79 10.90 -1.95
N TYR A 50 -8.37 11.59 -3.02
CA TYR A 50 -8.66 11.13 -4.38
C TYR A 50 -7.93 9.83 -4.71
N LEU A 51 -6.66 9.73 -4.33
CA LEU A 51 -5.87 8.51 -4.51
C LEU A 51 -6.48 7.33 -3.75
N SER A 52 -7.06 7.60 -2.57
CA SER A 52 -7.61 6.58 -1.68
C SER A 52 -9.14 6.41 -1.76
N ARG A 53 -9.79 7.04 -2.74
CA ARG A 53 -11.24 7.21 -2.83
C ARG A 53 -12.05 5.92 -2.90
N ALA A 54 -11.43 4.80 -3.23
CA ALA A 54 -12.10 3.50 -3.22
C ALA A 54 -12.65 3.16 -1.82
N MET A 55 -11.96 3.59 -0.76
CA MET A 55 -12.40 3.37 0.62
C MET A 55 -13.50 4.32 1.09
N MET A 56 -13.85 5.33 0.28
CA MET A 56 -14.90 6.31 0.60
C MET A 56 -16.29 5.76 0.27
N GLU A 57 -17.29 6.24 0.99
CA GLU A 57 -18.69 6.02 0.62
C GLU A 57 -18.99 6.60 -0.77
N SER A 58 -19.95 6.00 -1.49
CA SER A 58 -20.13 6.28 -2.91
C SER A 58 -20.52 7.72 -3.22
N ASP A 59 -21.29 8.37 -2.35
CA ASP A 59 -21.69 9.77 -2.47
C ASP A 59 -20.51 10.71 -2.20
N ASN A 60 -19.76 10.50 -1.12
CA ASN A 60 -18.55 11.27 -0.85
C ASN A 60 -17.50 11.12 -1.95
N ARG A 61 -17.34 9.90 -2.50
CA ARG A 61 -16.45 9.64 -3.65
C ARG A 61 -16.89 10.45 -4.87
N ALA A 62 -18.17 10.45 -5.20
CA ALA A 62 -18.69 11.18 -6.35
C ALA A 62 -18.53 12.70 -6.19
N GLU A 63 -18.76 13.23 -4.98
CA GLU A 63 -18.53 14.64 -4.68
C GLU A 63 -17.05 15.03 -4.82
N LEU A 64 -16.15 14.21 -4.30
CA LEU A 64 -14.71 14.43 -4.44
C LEU A 64 -14.24 14.35 -5.90
N GLU A 65 -14.72 13.38 -6.67
CA GLU A 65 -14.40 13.26 -8.10
C GLU A 65 -14.86 14.49 -8.88
N ALA A 66 -16.05 15.02 -8.57
CA ALA A 66 -16.54 16.27 -9.16
C ALA A 66 -15.70 17.49 -8.73
N GLU A 67 -15.29 17.57 -7.47
CA GLU A 67 -14.41 18.63 -6.96
C GLU A 67 -13.05 18.62 -7.70
N VAL A 68 -12.41 17.45 -7.78
CA VAL A 68 -11.12 17.28 -8.47
C VAL A 68 -11.22 17.64 -9.94
N ALA A 69 -12.27 17.18 -10.63
CA ALA A 69 -12.47 17.48 -12.05
C ALA A 69 -12.62 18.99 -12.35
N ASN A 70 -13.07 19.79 -11.38
CA ASN A 70 -13.23 21.24 -11.50
C ASN A 70 -12.11 22.03 -10.81
N SER A 71 -11.08 21.35 -10.29
CA SER A 71 -9.98 21.99 -9.58
C SER A 71 -9.02 22.70 -10.54
N GLU A 72 -8.41 23.80 -10.08
CA GLU A 72 -7.37 24.52 -10.84
C GLU A 72 -6.20 23.59 -11.20
N LEU A 73 -5.81 22.71 -10.27
CA LEU A 73 -4.79 21.68 -10.46
C LEU A 73 -5.03 20.86 -11.75
N VAL A 74 -6.25 20.33 -11.94
CA VAL A 74 -6.56 19.50 -13.11
C VAL A 74 -6.67 20.35 -14.37
N HIS A 75 -7.25 21.55 -14.28
CA HIS A 75 -7.39 22.45 -15.43
C HIS A 75 -6.03 22.90 -15.98
N GLU A 76 -5.10 23.34 -15.14
CA GLU A 76 -3.75 23.75 -15.54
C GLU A 76 -2.97 22.57 -16.14
N TRP A 77 -3.06 21.41 -15.50
CA TRP A 77 -2.36 20.21 -15.95
C TRP A 77 -2.88 19.71 -17.30
N SER A 78 -4.20 19.72 -17.51
CA SER A 78 -4.82 19.25 -18.77
C SER A 78 -4.34 20.04 -20.00
N ALA A 79 -4.14 21.35 -19.87
CA ALA A 79 -3.63 22.21 -20.93
C ALA A 79 -2.16 21.88 -21.27
N ALA A 80 -1.34 21.61 -20.26
CA ALA A 80 0.05 21.19 -20.44
C ALA A 80 0.15 19.76 -21.00
N GLN A 81 -0.68 18.84 -20.49
CA GLN A 81 -0.69 17.43 -20.85
C GLN A 81 -1.08 17.15 -22.28
N ALA A 82 -2.08 17.87 -22.82
CA ALA A 82 -2.45 17.72 -24.22
C ALA A 82 -1.23 17.92 -25.13
N SER A 83 -0.32 18.83 -24.77
CA SER A 83 0.93 19.04 -25.51
C SER A 83 2.00 17.98 -25.24
N ILE A 84 2.17 17.54 -23.98
CA ILE A 84 3.19 16.55 -23.59
C ILE A 84 2.82 15.15 -24.11
N LEU A 85 1.57 14.71 -23.89
CA LEU A 85 1.05 13.46 -24.42
C LEU A 85 1.02 13.48 -25.95
N ALA A 86 0.67 14.61 -26.57
CA ALA A 86 0.79 14.75 -28.03
C ALA A 86 2.25 14.60 -28.48
N GLN A 87 3.21 15.25 -27.83
CA GLN A 87 4.63 15.14 -28.17
C GLN A 87 5.16 13.71 -28.01
N MET A 88 4.83 13.06 -26.89
CA MET A 88 5.17 11.66 -26.63
C MET A 88 4.47 10.71 -27.61
N SER A 89 3.28 11.07 -28.09
CA SER A 89 2.59 10.32 -29.15
C SER A 89 3.21 10.60 -30.53
N THR A 90 3.69 11.82 -30.81
CA THR A 90 4.26 12.16 -32.14
C THR A 90 5.61 11.51 -32.39
N ASP A 91 6.40 11.22 -31.36
CA ASP A 91 7.60 10.37 -31.49
C ASP A 91 7.25 8.90 -31.84
N LEU A 92 5.99 8.50 -31.66
CA LEU A 92 5.42 7.19 -32.04
C LEU A 92 4.63 7.22 -33.36
N VAL A 93 4.28 8.40 -33.91
CA VAL A 93 3.53 8.50 -35.16
C VAL A 93 4.44 8.79 -36.35
N VAL A 94 5.14 7.74 -36.80
CA VAL A 94 5.36 7.52 -38.22
C VAL A 94 4.57 6.26 -38.61
N GLY A 95 3.25 6.36 -38.53
CA GLY A 95 2.32 5.27 -38.87
C GLY A 95 0.86 5.73 -38.75
N ASP A 96 0.28 6.10 -39.90
CA ASP A 96 -1.16 6.31 -40.18
C ASP A 96 -2.01 7.14 -39.20
N LEU A 97 -1.73 8.45 -39.16
CA LEU A 97 -2.72 9.46 -38.78
C LEU A 97 -3.69 9.74 -39.95
N TYR A 98 -4.65 8.86 -40.20
CA TYR A 98 -5.86 9.19 -40.97
C TYR A 98 -7.04 8.28 -40.61
N SER A 99 -7.85 8.70 -39.63
CA SER A 99 -9.29 8.80 -39.88
C SER A 99 -9.94 9.80 -38.93
N ALA A 100 -10.63 10.77 -39.53
CA ALA A 100 -11.41 11.78 -38.85
C ALA A 100 -12.82 11.26 -38.57
N GLN A 101 -13.25 11.37 -37.31
CA GLN A 101 -14.63 11.52 -36.81
C GLN A 101 -14.49 11.64 -35.27
N GLY A 102 -14.87 12.72 -34.59
CA GLY A 102 -16.05 13.56 -34.77
C GLY A 102 -17.16 13.05 -33.84
N ASN A 103 -17.30 13.67 -32.66
CA ASN A 103 -18.42 13.58 -31.71
C ASN A 103 -19.05 12.20 -31.44
N ILE A 104 -18.74 11.60 -30.29
CA ILE A 104 -19.61 10.67 -29.54
C ILE A 104 -19.34 10.96 -28.05
N VAL A 105 -20.14 11.82 -27.41
CA VAL A 105 -21.32 11.48 -26.57
C VAL A 105 -20.96 10.50 -25.45
N GLY A 106 -21.15 10.98 -24.21
CA GLY A 106 -20.92 10.23 -22.99
C GLY A 106 -21.75 8.95 -22.89
N THR A 107 -21.47 8.23 -21.81
CA THR A 107 -22.04 6.92 -21.43
C THR A 107 -21.59 5.75 -22.31
N SER A 108 -20.48 5.11 -21.92
CA SER A 108 -20.26 3.70 -22.24
C SER A 108 -19.46 2.98 -21.14
N VAL A 109 -20.22 2.49 -20.16
CA VAL A 109 -20.15 1.17 -19.50
C VAL A 109 -18.86 0.76 -18.78
N PHE A 110 -18.85 1.14 -17.48
CA PHE A 110 -18.54 0.30 -16.32
C PHE A 110 -18.74 -1.21 -16.58
N ALA A 111 -17.73 -1.92 -17.08
CA ALA A 111 -17.72 -3.39 -17.12
C ALA A 111 -16.32 -3.97 -17.40
N ALA A 112 -15.39 -3.81 -16.46
CA ALA A 112 -14.16 -4.61 -16.44
C ALA A 112 -13.57 -4.80 -15.02
N GLY A 113 -14.44 -4.81 -14.00
CA GLY A 113 -14.07 -5.10 -12.61
C GLY A 113 -14.60 -6.46 -12.19
N LEU A 114 -13.99 -7.54 -12.69
CA LEU A 114 -14.29 -8.91 -12.26
C LEU A 114 -13.01 -9.74 -12.23
N VAL A 115 -12.03 -9.33 -11.42
CA VAL A 115 -11.07 -10.23 -10.77
C VAL A 115 -10.70 -9.58 -9.43
N PHE A 116 -10.86 -10.34 -8.34
CA PHE A 116 -10.93 -9.91 -6.93
C PHE A 116 -12.30 -9.33 -6.57
N GLY A 117 -13.09 -10.18 -5.93
CA GLY A 117 -14.51 -9.98 -5.73
C GLY A 117 -14.80 -8.80 -4.85
N GLU A 118 -15.67 -7.93 -5.34
CA GLU A 118 -16.72 -7.32 -4.55
C GLU A 118 -17.74 -6.71 -5.52
N ILE A 119 -18.99 -7.11 -5.34
CA ILE A 119 -20.15 -6.44 -5.89
C ILE A 119 -20.47 -5.40 -4.81
N PHE A 120 -19.96 -4.17 -4.97
CA PHE A 120 -19.82 -3.22 -3.85
C PHE A 120 -21.12 -2.55 -3.37
N ASP A 121 -21.25 -2.44 -2.05
CA ASP A 121 -22.25 -1.68 -1.27
C ASP A 121 -21.84 -0.20 -1.05
N GLY A 122 -20.68 0.23 -1.56
CA GLY A 122 -20.35 1.66 -1.66
C GLY A 122 -18.90 2.05 -1.33
N SER A 123 -18.26 1.40 -0.36
CA SER A 123 -16.88 1.66 0.08
C SER A 123 -16.07 0.37 0.24
N GLU A 124 -14.82 0.35 -0.24
CA GLU A 124 -13.88 -0.78 -0.04
C GLU A 124 -13.12 -0.66 1.30
N GLU A 125 -12.63 -1.76 1.87
CA GLU A 125 -11.77 -1.72 3.07
C GLU A 125 -10.31 -1.38 2.72
N ILE A 126 -9.91 -1.58 1.47
CA ILE A 126 -8.54 -1.42 0.99
C ILE A 126 -8.55 -0.63 -0.32
N THR A 127 -7.52 0.19 -0.54
CA THR A 127 -7.20 0.77 -1.84
C THR A 127 -5.74 0.54 -2.15
N SER A 128 -5.43 0.10 -3.36
CA SER A 128 -4.05 -0.16 -3.74
C SER A 128 -3.86 -0.08 -5.25
N LYS A 129 -2.84 0.66 -5.67
CA LYS A 129 -2.63 0.92 -7.11
C LYS A 129 -1.18 1.15 -7.44
N ALA A 130 -0.81 0.77 -8.66
CA ALA A 130 0.45 1.16 -9.26
C ALA A 130 0.22 1.88 -10.58
N TRP A 131 1.08 2.86 -10.85
CA TRP A 131 1.05 3.68 -12.04
C TRP A 131 2.46 3.80 -12.61
N LEU A 132 2.55 3.91 -13.92
CA LEU A 132 3.82 4.13 -14.59
C LEU A 132 3.72 5.22 -15.67
N PRO A 133 4.79 6.02 -15.85
CA PRO A 133 4.91 6.94 -16.97
C PRO A 133 5.07 6.16 -18.28
N ALA A 134 5.09 6.87 -19.42
CA ALA A 134 5.42 6.21 -20.68
C ALA A 134 6.90 5.81 -20.80
N GLU A 135 7.78 6.39 -19.98
CA GLU A 135 9.21 6.07 -19.96
C GLU A 135 9.66 5.85 -18.52
N TYR A 136 10.25 4.70 -18.23
CA TYR A 136 10.80 4.39 -16.90
C TYR A 136 12.26 3.97 -17.02
N ASN A 137 13.15 4.59 -16.24
CA ASN A 137 14.59 4.35 -16.26
C ASN A 137 15.22 4.40 -17.67
N GLY A 138 14.83 5.39 -18.48
CA GLY A 138 15.36 5.58 -19.84
C GLY A 138 14.78 4.62 -20.89
N LYS A 139 13.80 3.79 -20.54
CA LYS A 139 13.15 2.83 -21.44
C LYS A 139 11.70 3.20 -21.70
N GLN A 140 11.31 3.28 -22.97
CA GLN A 140 9.92 3.48 -23.36
C GLN A 140 9.06 2.26 -22.99
N ILE A 141 7.83 2.55 -22.60
CA ILE A 141 6.76 1.61 -22.25
C ILE A 141 5.59 1.84 -23.23
N GLU A 142 5.51 0.93 -24.19
CA GLU A 142 4.57 0.94 -25.30
C GLU A 142 3.44 -0.07 -25.13
N THR A 143 3.64 -1.12 -24.33
CA THR A 143 2.62 -2.17 -24.09
C THR A 143 2.37 -2.42 -22.60
N PRO A 144 1.20 -3.00 -22.23
CA PRO A 144 0.92 -3.43 -20.85
C PRO A 144 1.98 -4.38 -20.29
N GLU A 145 2.49 -5.31 -21.10
CA GLU A 145 3.50 -6.29 -20.67
C GLU A 145 4.83 -5.59 -20.34
N GLN A 146 5.19 -4.54 -21.07
CA GLN A 146 6.35 -3.71 -20.74
C GLN A 146 6.14 -2.94 -19.44
N ALA A 147 4.91 -2.48 -19.16
CA ALA A 147 4.56 -1.85 -17.89
C ALA A 147 4.66 -2.85 -16.72
N GLU A 148 4.23 -4.10 -16.92
CA GLU A 148 4.38 -5.17 -15.94
C GLU A 148 5.86 -5.43 -15.61
N GLN A 149 6.72 -5.51 -16.63
CA GLN A 149 8.16 -5.69 -16.39
C GLN A 149 8.82 -4.47 -15.70
N ALA A 150 8.36 -3.26 -16.04
CA ALA A 150 8.80 -2.04 -15.36
C ALA A 150 8.37 -2.00 -13.89
N ILE A 151 7.15 -2.44 -13.56
CA ILE A 151 6.71 -2.48 -12.16
C ILE A 151 7.47 -3.56 -11.38
N ILE A 152 7.76 -4.71 -11.97
CA ILE A 152 8.59 -5.76 -11.34
C ILE A 152 9.98 -5.22 -11.03
N THR A 153 10.55 -4.44 -11.95
CA THR A 153 11.83 -3.76 -11.72
C THR A 153 11.73 -2.76 -10.56
N LEU A 154 10.68 -1.93 -10.53
CA LEU A 154 10.45 -0.99 -9.41
C LEU A 154 10.29 -1.73 -8.08
N LEU A 155 9.53 -2.83 -8.05
CA LEU A 155 9.29 -3.66 -6.87
C LEU A 155 10.60 -4.17 -6.27
N HIS A 156 11.47 -4.74 -7.09
CA HIS A 156 12.79 -5.19 -6.63
C HIS A 156 13.63 -4.02 -6.13
N GLN A 157 13.63 -2.87 -6.81
CA GLN A 157 14.35 -1.67 -6.36
C GLN A 157 13.86 -1.17 -5.00
N GLN A 158 12.54 -1.17 -4.76
CA GLN A 158 11.96 -0.78 -3.48
C GLN A 158 12.26 -1.79 -2.37
N ALA A 159 12.24 -3.09 -2.69
CA ALA A 159 12.63 -4.14 -1.77
C ALA A 159 14.12 -4.10 -1.41
N GLU A 160 14.99 -3.85 -2.37
CA GLU A 160 16.43 -3.62 -2.15
C GLU A 160 16.64 -2.38 -1.28
N LEU A 161 15.90 -1.30 -1.52
CA LEU A 161 15.97 -0.10 -0.68
C LEU A 161 15.58 -0.39 0.79
N VAL A 162 14.54 -1.20 1.02
CA VAL A 162 14.18 -1.67 2.37
C VAL A 162 15.33 -2.45 2.99
N ALA A 163 15.93 -3.39 2.25
CA ALA A 163 17.04 -4.21 2.73
C ALA A 163 18.27 -3.37 3.09
N ASP A 164 18.63 -2.41 2.23
CA ASP A 164 19.75 -1.50 2.41
C ASP A 164 19.58 -0.61 3.65
N ARG A 165 18.37 -0.09 3.87
CA ARG A 165 18.02 0.72 5.05
C ARG A 165 18.14 -0.05 6.35
N LEU A 166 17.69 -1.30 6.33
CA LEU A 166 17.84 -2.21 7.46
C LEU A 166 19.27 -2.73 7.64
N GLY A 167 20.08 -2.71 6.56
CA GLY A 167 21.36 -3.42 6.49
C GLY A 167 21.19 -4.94 6.55
N TRP A 168 20.11 -5.46 5.96
CA TRP A 168 19.69 -6.86 5.96
C TRP A 168 19.85 -7.48 4.57
N GLN A 169 19.71 -8.80 4.47
CA GLN A 169 19.66 -9.49 3.17
C GLN A 169 18.21 -9.62 2.70
N MET A 170 17.99 -9.38 1.41
CA MET A 170 16.72 -9.65 0.74
C MET A 170 16.91 -10.74 -0.32
N THR A 171 15.96 -11.67 -0.37
CA THR A 171 15.90 -12.72 -1.39
C THR A 171 14.48 -12.83 -1.92
N CYS A 172 14.31 -12.79 -3.24
CA CYS A 172 13.05 -13.21 -3.83
C CYS A 172 12.96 -14.75 -3.83
N VAL A 173 11.99 -15.30 -3.11
CA VAL A 173 11.83 -16.76 -2.93
C VAL A 173 10.75 -17.35 -3.84
N HIS A 174 9.86 -16.51 -4.36
CA HIS A 174 8.82 -16.92 -5.31
C HIS A 174 8.48 -15.80 -6.28
N GLY A 175 8.26 -16.16 -7.55
CA GLY A 175 7.59 -15.31 -8.52
C GLY A 175 8.35 -14.04 -8.93
N CYS A 176 9.68 -14.04 -8.88
CA CYS A 176 10.53 -12.85 -9.07
C CYS A 176 10.29 -12.08 -10.38
N ASP A 177 9.83 -12.77 -11.43
CA ASP A 177 9.52 -12.16 -12.72
C ASP A 177 8.00 -12.14 -13.00
N SER A 178 7.18 -12.14 -11.95
CA SER A 178 5.72 -12.27 -12.05
C SER A 178 4.99 -11.28 -11.16
N SER A 179 3.66 -11.25 -11.31
CA SER A 179 2.77 -10.36 -10.56
C SER A 179 2.39 -10.86 -9.17
N ASN A 180 2.96 -11.97 -8.71
CA ASN A 180 2.73 -12.57 -7.40
C ASN A 180 4.08 -12.99 -6.83
N GLN A 181 4.62 -12.19 -5.90
CA GLN A 181 5.98 -12.34 -5.40
C GLN A 181 6.00 -12.56 -3.90
N VAL A 182 6.96 -13.36 -3.45
CA VAL A 182 7.31 -13.46 -2.03
C VAL A 182 8.77 -13.04 -1.88
N LEU A 183 8.98 -11.95 -1.15
CA LEU A 183 10.28 -11.36 -0.89
C LEU A 183 10.61 -11.58 0.58
N TYR A 184 11.73 -12.25 0.86
CA TYR A 184 12.16 -12.61 2.21
C TYR A 184 13.33 -11.74 2.65
N PHE A 185 13.26 -11.27 3.90
CA PHE A 185 14.24 -10.38 4.51
C PHE A 185 14.79 -11.02 5.78
N GLU A 186 16.11 -11.06 5.93
CA GLU A 186 16.78 -11.69 7.07
C GLU A 186 17.92 -10.83 7.63
N ASN A 187 17.94 -10.68 8.95
CA ASN A 187 18.99 -10.01 9.69
C ASN A 187 20.20 -10.93 9.93
N VAL A 188 20.93 -11.24 8.86
CA VAL A 188 22.06 -12.20 8.91
C VAL A 188 23.21 -11.72 9.82
N ASP A 189 23.40 -10.40 9.92
CA ASP A 189 24.46 -9.80 10.76
C ASP A 189 24.05 -9.66 12.23
N GLY A 190 22.79 -9.93 12.59
CA GLY A 190 22.26 -9.76 13.95
C GLY A 190 22.33 -8.32 14.44
N LYS A 191 22.24 -7.32 13.54
CA LYS A 191 22.25 -5.91 13.92
C LYS A 191 20.98 -5.58 14.68
N ALA A 192 21.13 -5.07 15.90
CA ALA A 192 19.99 -4.63 16.68
C ALA A 192 19.26 -3.49 15.96
N LEU A 193 17.93 -3.58 15.92
CA LEU A 193 17.09 -2.49 15.44
C LEU A 193 17.07 -1.37 16.51
N PRO A 194 16.82 -0.11 16.12
CA PRO A 194 16.65 0.99 17.05
C PRO A 194 15.65 0.66 18.18
N ASP A 195 15.95 1.07 19.41
CA ASP A 195 15.07 0.90 20.60
C ASP A 195 13.68 1.53 20.44
N ALA A 196 13.52 2.37 19.43
CA ALA A 196 12.26 2.97 19.02
C ALA A 196 11.21 1.94 18.55
N PHE A 197 11.65 0.75 18.11
CA PHE A 197 10.79 -0.38 17.73
C PHE A 197 10.50 -1.28 18.93
N ILE A 198 9.21 -1.40 19.28
CA ILE A 198 8.76 -2.27 20.38
C ILE A 198 8.85 -3.73 19.93
N TYR A 199 8.34 -4.04 18.74
CA TYR A 199 8.54 -5.34 18.11
C TYR A 199 9.71 -5.29 17.13
N GLN A 200 10.71 -6.14 17.37
CA GLN A 200 11.93 -6.22 16.57
C GLN A 200 12.03 -7.64 15.98
N PRO A 201 11.48 -7.87 14.77
CA PRO A 201 11.69 -9.15 14.09
C PRO A 201 13.16 -9.30 13.70
N ASN A 202 13.62 -10.56 13.56
CA ASN A 202 14.92 -10.86 12.93
C ASN A 202 14.77 -11.30 11.47
N GLU A 203 13.54 -11.54 11.04
CA GLU A 203 13.17 -11.93 9.69
C GLU A 203 11.72 -11.54 9.41
N PHE A 204 11.41 -11.23 8.15
CA PHE A 204 10.05 -11.00 7.69
C PHE A 204 9.92 -11.28 6.19
N VAL A 205 8.69 -11.29 5.70
CA VAL A 205 8.37 -11.40 4.27
C VAL A 205 7.49 -10.24 3.82
N LEU A 206 7.67 -9.81 2.58
CA LEU A 206 6.69 -9.04 1.84
C LEU A 206 6.02 -9.98 0.83
N ASN A 207 4.70 -10.13 0.96
CA ASN A 207 3.90 -10.76 -0.07
C ASN A 207 3.34 -9.66 -0.97
N VAL A 208 3.67 -9.71 -2.26
CA VAL A 208 3.33 -8.68 -3.25
C VAL A 208 2.43 -9.28 -4.32
N GLN A 209 1.37 -8.58 -4.67
CA GLN A 209 0.51 -8.94 -5.79
C GLN A 209 0.09 -7.73 -6.60
N PHE A 210 0.00 -7.86 -7.92
CA PHE A 210 -0.65 -6.84 -8.75
C PHE A 210 -1.44 -7.41 -9.92
N THR A 211 -2.41 -6.64 -10.40
CA THR A 211 -3.22 -6.99 -11.57
C THR A 211 -2.56 -6.47 -12.86
N PRO A 212 -2.93 -7.01 -14.05
CA PRO A 212 -2.38 -6.54 -15.31
C PRO A 212 -2.58 -5.04 -15.52
N PHE A 213 -1.65 -4.44 -16.27
CA PHE A 213 -1.73 -3.02 -16.60
C PHE A 213 -2.78 -2.74 -17.70
N LYS A 214 -3.25 -1.49 -17.73
CA LYS A 214 -3.97 -0.87 -18.83
C LYS A 214 -3.46 0.54 -19.05
N GLN A 215 -3.76 1.09 -20.21
CA GLN A 215 -3.50 2.51 -20.47
C GLN A 215 -4.47 3.37 -19.65
N VAL A 216 -3.96 4.47 -19.10
CA VAL A 216 -4.75 5.51 -18.43
C VAL A 216 -5.58 6.25 -19.47
N GLU A 217 -6.84 6.53 -19.14
CA GLU A 217 -7.73 7.31 -20.00
C GLU A 217 -7.28 8.77 -20.07
N LEU A 218 -7.44 9.42 -21.24
CA LEU A 218 -6.96 10.80 -21.44
C LEU A 218 -7.60 11.81 -20.46
N GLN A 219 -8.83 11.55 -20.05
CA GLN A 219 -9.58 12.38 -19.11
C GLN A 219 -9.31 12.06 -17.63
N ASP A 220 -8.53 11.02 -17.32
CA ASP A 220 -8.24 10.67 -15.93
C ASP A 220 -7.32 11.72 -15.30
N PRO A 221 -7.72 12.36 -14.19
CA PRO A 221 -6.92 13.40 -13.55
C PRO A 221 -5.68 12.86 -12.83
N ILE A 222 -5.43 11.55 -12.82
CA ILE A 222 -4.36 10.91 -12.04
C ILE A 222 -2.98 11.54 -12.24
N SER A 223 -2.66 11.98 -13.46
CA SER A 223 -1.37 12.62 -13.71
C SER A 223 -1.25 14.00 -13.05
N ALA A 224 -2.35 14.75 -12.98
CA ALA A 224 -2.39 16.02 -12.26
C ALA A 224 -2.31 15.81 -10.75
N ILE A 225 -2.99 14.77 -10.25
CA ILE A 225 -2.98 14.40 -8.83
C ILE A 225 -1.58 13.96 -8.37
N ILE A 226 -0.92 13.09 -9.16
CA ILE A 226 0.45 12.64 -8.89
C ILE A 226 1.48 13.73 -9.19
N GLY A 227 1.17 14.67 -10.08
CA GLY A 227 2.05 15.76 -10.49
C GLY A 227 3.12 15.34 -11.50
N GLN A 228 2.87 14.26 -12.28
CA GLN A 228 3.72 13.84 -13.38
C GLN A 228 2.92 13.06 -14.44
N PRO A 229 3.38 13.00 -15.70
CA PRO A 229 2.68 12.25 -16.75
C PRO A 229 2.63 10.74 -16.44
N ILE A 230 1.42 10.19 -16.38
CA ILE A 230 1.15 8.75 -16.24
C ILE A 230 0.50 8.22 -17.51
N LYS A 231 0.97 7.06 -17.98
CA LYS A 231 0.41 6.37 -19.15
C LYS A 231 -0.22 5.03 -18.79
N TRP A 232 0.28 4.36 -17.77
CA TRP A 232 -0.12 3.00 -17.42
C TRP A 232 -0.58 2.92 -15.98
N GLU A 233 -1.61 2.11 -15.72
CA GLU A 233 -2.07 1.79 -14.38
C GLU A 233 -2.53 0.34 -14.24
N THR A 234 -2.45 -0.22 -13.03
CA THR A 234 -3.05 -1.52 -12.70
C THR A 234 -4.58 -1.45 -12.74
N ARG A 235 -5.24 -2.57 -13.07
CA ARG A 235 -6.70 -2.64 -13.21
C ARG A 235 -7.39 -2.84 -11.86
N GLY A 236 -8.40 -2.00 -11.59
CA GLY A 236 -9.20 -2.05 -10.35
C GLY A 236 -8.71 -1.06 -9.29
N TYR A 237 -9.42 -1.02 -8.16
CA TYR A 237 -9.08 -0.17 -7.01
C TYR A 237 -8.20 -0.87 -5.97
N HIS A 238 -8.30 -2.20 -5.88
CA HIS A 238 -7.40 -3.08 -5.12
C HIS A 238 -6.57 -3.90 -6.11
N SER A 239 -5.46 -3.32 -6.56
CA SER A 239 -4.77 -3.79 -7.76
C SER A 239 -3.26 -3.91 -7.62
N PHE A 240 -2.72 -3.49 -6.47
CA PHE A 240 -1.29 -3.56 -6.13
C PHE A 240 -1.12 -3.79 -4.62
N TYR A 241 -1.32 -5.01 -4.17
CA TYR A 241 -1.22 -5.37 -2.76
C TYR A 241 0.22 -5.62 -2.32
N VAL A 242 0.57 -5.14 -1.13
CA VAL A 242 1.83 -5.44 -0.45
C VAL A 242 1.50 -5.69 1.02
N GLY A 243 1.79 -6.88 1.52
CA GLY A 243 1.59 -7.25 2.92
C GLY A 243 2.91 -7.60 3.59
N ALA A 244 3.18 -7.01 4.75
CA ALA A 244 4.38 -7.28 5.54
C ALA A 244 4.09 -8.23 6.71
N TRP A 245 4.80 -9.35 6.77
CA TRP A 245 4.51 -10.42 7.74
C TRP A 245 5.77 -10.94 8.44
N GLY A 246 5.70 -11.09 9.77
CA GLY A 246 6.76 -11.64 10.61
C GLY A 246 6.33 -12.94 11.30
N GLY A 247 7.26 -13.54 12.07
CA GLY A 247 7.04 -14.86 12.65
C GLY A 247 6.77 -15.90 11.55
N VAL A 248 7.67 -15.92 10.57
CA VAL A 248 7.59 -16.75 9.36
C VAL A 248 7.75 -18.22 9.71
N PHE A 249 6.94 -19.07 9.08
CA PHE A 249 7.06 -20.52 9.27
C PHE A 249 8.09 -21.09 8.29
N LYS A 250 8.89 -22.04 8.77
CA LYS A 250 9.87 -22.77 7.97
C LYS A 250 9.50 -24.26 7.93
N THR A 251 9.77 -24.90 6.81
CA THR A 251 9.68 -26.36 6.66
C THR A 251 10.84 -27.05 7.37
N ASP A 252 10.80 -28.39 7.46
CA ASP A 252 11.82 -29.19 8.16
C ASP A 252 13.25 -29.01 7.58
N ASP A 253 13.36 -28.60 6.30
CA ASP A 253 14.63 -28.30 5.63
C ASP A 253 15.13 -26.86 5.85
N GLY A 254 14.38 -26.04 6.60
CA GLY A 254 14.72 -24.66 6.91
C GLY A 254 14.32 -23.64 5.84
N SER A 255 13.70 -24.05 4.72
CA SER A 255 13.14 -23.13 3.74
C SER A 255 11.80 -22.54 4.22
N LEU A 256 11.34 -21.45 3.61
CA LEU A 256 10.05 -20.85 3.97
C LEU A 256 8.89 -21.78 3.58
N ASP A 257 7.89 -21.89 4.47
CA ASP A 257 6.62 -22.57 4.17
C ASP A 257 5.80 -21.70 3.21
N ILE A 258 5.94 -21.98 1.91
CA ILE A 258 5.20 -21.31 0.84
C ILE A 258 3.91 -22.07 0.55
N ARG A 259 2.78 -21.36 0.60
CA ARG A 259 1.44 -21.91 0.36
C ARG A 259 0.76 -21.19 -0.79
N THR A 260 -0.16 -21.89 -1.43
CA THR A 260 -1.03 -21.34 -2.46
C THR A 260 -2.49 -21.48 -2.03
N ASN A 261 -3.27 -20.40 -2.12
CA ASN A 261 -4.70 -20.45 -1.83
C ASN A 261 -5.52 -20.91 -3.05
N GLU A 262 -6.84 -21.01 -2.88
CA GLU A 262 -7.77 -21.43 -3.93
C GLU A 262 -7.85 -20.47 -5.15
N HIS A 263 -7.34 -19.25 -5.01
CA HIS A 263 -7.26 -18.25 -6.08
C HIS A 263 -5.90 -18.23 -6.79
N ASN A 264 -5.07 -19.26 -6.60
CA ASN A 264 -3.69 -19.34 -7.10
C ASN A 264 -2.77 -18.20 -6.61
N TYR A 265 -3.10 -17.58 -5.48
CA TYR A 265 -2.22 -16.63 -4.82
C TYR A 265 -1.24 -17.39 -3.93
N THR A 266 0.04 -17.06 -4.07
CA THR A 266 1.15 -17.74 -3.38
C THR A 266 1.70 -16.80 -2.33
N TYR A 267 1.88 -17.30 -1.11
CA TYR A 267 2.32 -16.50 0.01
C TYR A 267 3.19 -17.32 0.95
N ALA A 268 4.07 -16.66 1.69
CA ALA A 268 4.75 -17.28 2.81
C ALA A 268 3.82 -17.34 4.03
N ALA A 269 3.73 -18.52 4.65
CA ALA A 269 3.00 -18.70 5.89
C ALA A 269 3.71 -17.92 7.01
N ALA A 270 2.95 -17.10 7.73
CA ALA A 270 3.44 -16.27 8.83
C ALA A 270 2.35 -16.09 9.89
N SER A 271 2.73 -15.62 11.07
CA SER A 271 1.82 -15.52 12.23
C SER A 271 1.58 -14.09 12.71
N LYS A 272 2.36 -13.12 12.24
CA LYS A 272 2.34 -11.74 12.74
C LYS A 272 2.20 -10.78 11.57
N ASP A 273 1.06 -10.07 11.50
CA ASP A 273 0.91 -8.92 10.61
C ASP A 273 1.78 -7.77 11.12
N LEU A 274 2.73 -7.31 10.30
CA LEU A 274 3.63 -6.23 10.68
C LEU A 274 3.08 -4.86 10.32
N MET A 275 2.08 -4.75 9.44
CA MET A 275 1.60 -3.48 8.92
C MET A 275 1.04 -2.54 9.99
N GLN A 276 0.65 -3.10 11.14
CA GLN A 276 0.17 -2.36 12.32
C GLN A 276 1.27 -2.06 13.34
N THR A 277 2.46 -2.65 13.21
CA THR A 277 3.62 -2.36 14.08
C THR A 277 4.40 -1.16 13.55
N ARG A 278 5.10 -0.43 14.42
CA ARG A 278 5.99 0.65 13.97
C ARG A 278 7.03 0.18 12.95
N PHE A 279 7.61 -1.01 13.16
CA PHE A 279 8.56 -1.60 12.22
C PHE A 279 7.95 -1.77 10.83
N GLY A 280 6.77 -2.38 10.73
CA GLY A 280 6.12 -2.58 9.44
C GLY A 280 5.64 -1.28 8.81
N ARG A 281 5.22 -0.27 9.59
CA ARG A 281 4.91 1.06 9.06
C ARG A 281 6.14 1.70 8.39
N ASP A 282 7.31 1.64 9.02
CA ASP A 282 8.55 2.17 8.43
C ASP A 282 8.99 1.39 7.18
N VAL A 283 8.89 0.06 7.20
CA VAL A 283 9.12 -0.79 6.02
C VAL A 283 8.19 -0.41 4.86
N MET A 284 6.89 -0.26 5.13
CA MET A 284 5.90 0.10 4.11
C MET A 284 6.10 1.53 3.59
N ARG A 285 6.50 2.48 4.44
CA ARG A 285 6.90 3.83 4.01
C ARG A 285 8.08 3.79 3.05
N ILE A 286 9.12 3.03 3.38
CA ILE A 286 10.29 2.88 2.50
C ILE A 286 9.88 2.21 1.18
N PHE A 287 9.12 1.12 1.24
CA PHE A 287 8.70 0.39 0.04
C PHE A 287 7.82 1.23 -0.90
N HIS A 288 6.96 2.06 -0.33
CA HIS A 288 6.15 3.03 -1.05
C HIS A 288 6.82 4.41 -1.14
N SER A 289 8.16 4.49 -1.03
CA SER A 289 8.94 5.73 -1.22
C SER A 289 9.13 6.04 -2.70
N THR A 290 8.01 6.11 -3.40
CA THR A 290 7.93 6.33 -4.84
C THR A 290 6.57 6.95 -5.17
N PRO A 291 6.48 7.83 -6.20
CA PRO A 291 5.19 8.37 -6.64
C PRO A 291 4.36 7.35 -7.44
N TYR A 292 4.89 6.15 -7.71
CA TYR A 292 4.32 5.17 -8.63
C TYR A 292 3.44 4.11 -7.95
N THR A 293 3.40 4.05 -6.62
CA THR A 293 2.61 3.04 -5.90
C THR A 293 1.87 3.66 -4.73
N LEU A 294 0.73 3.06 -4.40
CA LEU A 294 -0.14 3.44 -3.29
C LEU A 294 -0.65 2.18 -2.62
N PHE A 295 -0.70 2.22 -1.29
CA PHE A 295 -1.45 1.25 -0.50
C PHE A 295 -2.19 1.98 0.61
N GLY A 296 -3.45 1.64 0.86
CA GLY A 296 -4.21 2.14 1.99
C GLY A 296 -5.23 1.11 2.47
N SER A 297 -5.51 1.12 3.77
CA SER A 297 -6.49 0.22 4.38
C SER A 297 -7.18 0.88 5.57
N ALA A 298 -8.50 0.68 5.63
CA ALA A 298 -9.37 1.09 6.71
C ALA A 298 -9.32 0.14 7.93
N ASP A 299 -8.72 -1.04 7.78
CA ASP A 299 -8.55 -2.03 8.85
C ASP A 299 -7.27 -1.85 9.66
N LEU A 300 -6.32 -1.07 9.12
CA LEU A 300 -5.11 -0.74 9.84
C LEU A 300 -5.41 0.11 11.07
N HIS A 301 -4.53 -0.02 12.05
CA HIS A 301 -4.59 0.76 13.27
C HIS A 301 -3.32 1.62 13.41
N PRO A 302 -3.41 2.96 13.24
CA PRO A 302 -4.58 3.70 12.74
C PRO A 302 -4.83 3.45 11.24
N LYS A 303 -6.02 3.81 10.76
CA LYS A 303 -6.36 3.70 9.34
C LYS A 303 -5.34 4.51 8.54
N ALA A 304 -4.80 3.91 7.48
CA ALA A 304 -3.54 4.38 6.92
C ALA A 304 -3.54 4.35 5.40
N VAL A 305 -2.80 5.30 4.82
CA VAL A 305 -2.48 5.38 3.40
C VAL A 305 -0.98 5.68 3.26
N TYR A 306 -0.25 4.79 2.61
CA TYR A 306 1.17 4.90 2.29
C TYR A 306 1.31 5.42 0.87
N TYR A 307 1.97 6.57 0.74
CA TYR A 307 2.24 7.18 -0.56
C TYR A 307 3.49 8.04 -0.52
N ASN A 308 4.39 7.82 -1.48
CA ASN A 308 5.59 8.63 -1.69
C ASN A 308 6.44 8.84 -0.42
N GLY A 309 6.65 7.76 0.35
CA GLY A 309 7.48 7.76 1.56
C GLY A 309 6.76 8.23 2.83
N GLU A 310 5.52 8.69 2.68
CA GLU A 310 4.73 9.28 3.74
C GLU A 310 3.57 8.37 4.15
N LEU A 311 3.13 8.58 5.39
CA LEU A 311 2.05 7.84 5.99
C LEU A 311 0.94 8.80 6.42
N TYR A 312 -0.17 8.71 5.72
CA TYR A 312 -1.36 9.51 5.95
C TYR A 312 -2.42 8.69 6.70
N SER A 313 -3.36 9.36 7.34
CA SER A 313 -4.40 8.73 8.14
C SER A 313 -5.74 9.46 8.03
N PHE A 314 -6.79 8.73 8.39
CA PHE A 314 -8.17 9.21 8.43
C PHE A 314 -8.92 8.59 9.61
N ILE A 315 -10.01 9.23 10.01
CA ILE A 315 -10.88 8.76 11.10
C ILE A 315 -12.12 8.05 10.54
N SER A 316 -12.74 8.65 9.53
CA SER A 316 -14.00 8.20 8.92
C SER A 316 -13.90 8.33 7.40
N ASN A 317 -14.54 7.39 6.71
CA ASN A 317 -14.69 7.33 5.26
C ASN A 317 -15.91 8.10 4.72
N SER A 318 -16.70 8.72 5.61
CA SER A 318 -17.93 9.47 5.30
C SER A 318 -17.65 10.98 5.16
N ARG A 319 -16.51 11.35 4.56
CA ARG A 319 -16.08 12.75 4.35
C ARG A 319 -15.44 12.89 2.97
N ASN A 320 -15.72 13.99 2.27
CA ASN A 320 -15.15 14.26 0.95
C ASN A 320 -13.62 14.34 0.99
N HIS A 321 -13.06 14.93 2.05
CA HIS A 321 -11.63 14.90 2.35
C HIS A 321 -11.39 13.91 3.49
N MET A 322 -11.53 12.61 3.17
CA MET A 322 -11.33 11.51 4.11
C MET A 322 -9.95 11.59 4.77
N VAL A 323 -8.89 11.72 3.97
CA VAL A 323 -7.51 11.80 4.44
C VAL A 323 -7.22 13.22 4.90
N SER A 324 -7.02 13.38 6.21
CA SER A 324 -6.91 14.68 6.89
C SER A 324 -5.73 14.76 7.85
N TYR A 325 -5.01 13.66 8.05
CA TYR A 325 -3.90 13.58 8.98
C TYR A 325 -2.66 12.99 8.30
N LYS A 326 -1.50 13.41 8.81
CA LYS A 326 -0.23 12.71 8.66
C LYS A 326 0.12 12.02 9.97
N ILE A 327 0.71 10.84 9.90
CA ILE A 327 1.27 10.18 11.08
C ILE A 327 2.65 10.77 11.35
N ASP A 328 2.81 11.43 12.49
CA ASP A 328 4.08 12.03 12.91
C ASP A 328 4.90 11.02 13.69
N GLU A 329 5.47 10.08 12.95
CA GLU A 329 6.52 9.22 13.44
C GLU A 329 7.79 9.52 12.66
N GLN A 330 8.87 9.82 13.39
CA GLN A 330 10.20 9.87 12.80
C GLN A 330 10.48 8.51 12.14
N ASN A 331 10.70 8.53 10.84
CA ASN A 331 11.22 7.37 10.12
C ASN A 331 12.66 7.15 10.61
N VAL A 332 12.88 6.04 11.30
CA VAL A 332 14.16 5.73 11.97
C VAL A 332 14.96 4.65 11.24
N LEU A 333 14.51 4.23 10.04
CA LEU A 333 15.20 3.31 9.13
C LEU A 333 15.98 4.03 8.00
#